data_AF-A0AAD0M6E3-F1
#
_entry.id   AF-A0AAD0M6E3-F1
#
_cell.length_a   1.000
_cell.length_b   1.000
_cell.length_c   1.000
_cell.angle_alpha   90.00
_cell.angle_beta   90.00
_cell.angle_gamma   90.00
#
_symmetry.space_group_name_H-M   'P 1'
#
loop_
_entity.id
_entity.type
_entity.pdbx_description
1 polymer ?
#
loop_
_entity_poly.entity_id
_entity_poly.type
_entity_poly.pdbx_seq_one_letter_code
_entity_poly.pdbx_strand_id
1 'polypeptide(L)'
;MKIGPNSKLQQLKALIKANVEKQYERNVEEAHLYEWLMSGEYEALEGAALNALSDLSDEEKQTLLNSLYDELGPGDQIVTFPEENPVWLKVTPHVPGRLPSTRSDDELWIRLDTVEQVIPKPAIAIGEDLRTYLFVIQVQANGTLYEITATKFKGKSVYAKIPKVMQMVTDAVHTLRGR
;
A
#
# COMPACT_ATOMS: atom_id res chain seq x y z
N MET A 1 3.92 -30.74 -12.92
CA MET A 1 2.72 -30.03 -12.39
C MET A 1 2.95 -28.54 -12.54
N LYS A 2 2.09 -27.80 -13.25
CA LYS A 2 2.11 -26.34 -13.22
C LYS A 2 1.46 -25.90 -11.90
N ILE A 3 2.29 -25.44 -10.97
CA ILE A 3 1.86 -24.84 -9.70
C ILE A 3 1.13 -23.55 -10.07
N GLY A 4 -0.18 -23.49 -9.78
CA GLY A 4 -1.01 -22.32 -10.07
C GLY A 4 -0.57 -21.09 -9.25
N PRO A 5 -1.00 -19.88 -9.64
CA PRO A 5 -0.64 -18.64 -8.95
C PRO A 5 -0.97 -18.67 -7.45
N ASN A 6 -2.08 -19.32 -7.07
CA ASN A 6 -2.50 -19.46 -5.67
C ASN A 6 -1.51 -20.28 -4.83
N SER A 7 -0.87 -21.31 -5.41
CA SER A 7 0.13 -22.12 -4.71
C SER A 7 1.49 -21.44 -4.54
N LYS A 8 1.89 -20.55 -5.46
CA LYS A 8 3.12 -19.76 -5.28
C LYS A 8 2.96 -18.69 -4.19
N LEU A 9 1.76 -18.10 -4.07
CA LEU A 9 1.46 -17.11 -3.04
C LEU A 9 1.52 -17.73 -1.64
N GLN A 10 0.91 -18.90 -1.47
CA GLN A 10 0.98 -19.65 -0.21
C GLN A 10 2.41 -20.08 0.13
N GLN A 11 3.21 -20.46 -0.87
CA GLN A 11 4.63 -20.76 -0.68
C GLN A 11 5.40 -19.52 -0.21
N LEU A 12 5.20 -18.36 -0.84
CA LEU A 12 5.83 -17.10 -0.42
C LEU A 12 5.45 -16.72 1.01
N LYS A 13 4.16 -16.82 1.34
CA LYS A 13 3.63 -16.55 2.70
C LYS A 13 4.31 -17.42 3.74
N ALA A 14 4.45 -18.73 3.47
CA ALA A 14 5.12 -19.67 4.38
C ALA A 14 6.62 -19.34 4.56
N LEU A 15 7.32 -18.98 3.48
CA LEU A 15 8.73 -18.58 3.53
C LEU A 15 8.93 -17.29 4.33
N ILE A 16 8.08 -16.28 4.11
CA ILE A 16 8.11 -15.03 4.86
C ILE A 16 7.82 -15.28 6.34
N LYS A 17 6.81 -16.09 6.67
CA LYS A 17 6.52 -16.47 8.06
C LYS A 17 7.73 -17.11 8.72
N ALA A 18 8.37 -18.06 8.06
CA ALA A 18 9.57 -18.70 8.59
C ALA A 18 10.74 -17.72 8.80
N ASN A 19 10.93 -16.76 7.88
CA ASN A 19 11.95 -15.72 8.03
C ASN A 19 11.64 -14.79 9.21
N VAL A 20 10.39 -14.38 9.38
CA VAL A 20 9.94 -13.58 10.54
C VAL A 20 10.17 -14.34 11.84
N GLU A 21 9.71 -15.59 11.92
CA GLU A 21 9.84 -16.39 13.15
C GLU A 21 11.30 -16.64 13.52
N LYS A 22 12.17 -16.81 12.51
CA LYS A 22 13.62 -16.93 12.69
C LYS A 22 14.25 -15.60 13.15
N GLN A 23 13.91 -14.49 12.51
CA GLN A 23 14.50 -13.18 12.79
C GLN A 23 14.16 -12.66 14.19
N TYR A 24 12.93 -12.92 14.64
CA TYR A 24 12.43 -12.45 15.94
C TYR A 24 12.41 -13.53 17.03
N GLU A 25 12.90 -14.75 16.72
CA GLU A 25 12.99 -15.91 17.62
C GLU A 25 11.67 -16.26 18.32
N ARG A 26 10.55 -16.11 17.60
CA ARG A 26 9.19 -16.28 18.15
C ARG A 26 8.25 -16.85 17.11
N ASN A 27 7.29 -17.65 17.56
CA ASN A 27 6.17 -18.05 16.70
C ASN A 27 5.29 -16.85 16.39
N VAL A 28 4.84 -16.73 15.14
CA VAL A 28 4.01 -15.63 14.68
C VAL A 28 2.70 -16.17 14.14
N GLU A 29 1.59 -15.60 14.62
CA GLU A 29 0.27 -15.86 14.06
C GLU A 29 0.12 -15.15 12.71
N GLU A 30 -0.54 -15.80 11.75
CA GLU A 30 -0.71 -15.25 10.41
C GLU A 30 -1.40 -13.87 10.44
N ALA A 31 -2.32 -13.66 11.38
CA ALA A 31 -3.04 -12.39 11.56
C ALA A 31 -2.12 -11.20 11.85
N HIS A 32 -0.93 -11.45 12.44
CA HIS A 32 0.04 -10.40 12.76
C HIS A 32 1.19 -10.34 11.75
N LEU A 33 1.23 -11.24 10.76
CA LEU A 33 2.36 -11.34 9.83
C LEU A 33 2.58 -10.05 9.05
N TYR A 34 1.49 -9.34 8.71
CA TYR A 34 1.56 -8.05 8.04
C TYR A 34 2.29 -6.99 8.88
N GLU A 35 2.03 -6.93 10.19
CA GLU A 35 2.66 -5.96 11.08
C GLU A 35 4.18 -6.17 11.17
N TRP A 36 4.60 -7.44 11.23
CA TRP A 36 6.02 -7.80 11.19
C TRP A 36 6.68 -7.39 9.89
N LEU A 37 6.03 -7.67 8.74
CA LEU A 37 6.50 -7.20 7.44
C LEU A 37 6.68 -5.68 7.42
N MET A 38 5.75 -4.92 7.97
CA MET A 38 5.85 -3.44 8.02
C MET A 38 7.01 -2.93 8.89
N SER A 39 7.60 -3.76 9.76
CA SER A 39 8.66 -3.38 10.69
C SER A 39 10.06 -3.88 10.31
N GLY A 40 10.16 -4.93 9.51
CA GLY A 40 11.44 -5.58 9.19
C GLY A 40 12.13 -5.03 7.94
N GLU A 41 13.42 -5.34 7.81
CA GLU A 41 14.21 -5.01 6.63
C GLU A 41 13.85 -5.92 5.44
N TYR A 42 13.84 -5.33 4.24
CA TYR A 42 13.50 -6.05 3.02
C TYR A 42 14.36 -7.31 2.83
N GLU A 43 15.67 -7.21 2.93
CA GLU A 43 16.58 -8.33 2.64
C GLU A 43 16.37 -9.53 3.57
N ALA A 44 16.06 -9.27 4.84
CA ALA A 44 15.91 -10.30 5.87
C ALA A 44 14.59 -11.09 5.73
N LEU A 45 13.48 -10.40 5.44
CA LEU A 45 12.16 -11.02 5.46
C LEU A 45 11.70 -11.38 4.04
N GLU A 46 11.57 -10.39 3.17
CA GLU A 46 11.04 -10.56 1.82
C GLU A 46 12.09 -11.02 0.82
N GLY A 47 13.28 -10.39 0.81
CA GLY A 47 14.36 -10.67 -0.13
C GLY A 47 14.82 -12.11 -0.05
N ALA A 48 15.11 -12.61 1.16
CA ALA A 48 15.46 -14.01 1.38
C ALA A 48 14.34 -14.98 0.93
N ALA A 49 13.07 -14.67 1.16
CA ALA A 49 11.95 -15.50 0.74
C ALA A 49 11.78 -15.51 -0.79
N LEU A 50 11.88 -14.34 -1.44
CA LEU A 50 11.79 -14.20 -2.90
C LEU A 50 12.97 -14.84 -3.62
N ASN A 51 14.16 -14.82 -3.03
CA ASN A 51 15.34 -15.50 -3.57
C ASN A 51 15.19 -17.03 -3.60
N ALA A 52 14.43 -17.61 -2.66
CA ALA A 52 14.10 -19.03 -2.67
C ALA A 52 13.13 -19.41 -3.81
N LEU A 53 12.43 -18.43 -4.41
CA LEU A 53 11.59 -18.59 -5.61
C LEU A 53 12.40 -18.22 -6.86
N SER A 54 13.53 -18.90 -7.07
CA SER A 54 14.50 -18.56 -8.10
C SER A 54 14.01 -18.78 -9.54
N ASP A 55 12.93 -19.55 -9.72
CA ASP A 55 12.29 -19.81 -11.02
C ASP A 55 11.45 -18.63 -11.52
N LEU A 56 11.17 -17.64 -10.68
CA LEU A 56 10.36 -16.47 -11.02
C LEU A 56 11.22 -15.31 -11.51
N SER A 57 10.71 -14.59 -12.52
CA SER A 57 11.21 -13.28 -12.91
C SER A 57 10.98 -12.23 -11.81
N ASP A 58 11.72 -11.12 -11.86
CA ASP A 58 11.58 -10.03 -10.89
C ASP A 58 10.18 -9.40 -10.92
N GLU A 59 9.55 -9.35 -12.09
CA GLU A 59 8.18 -8.86 -12.25
C GLU A 59 7.15 -9.78 -11.58
N GLU A 60 7.31 -11.10 -11.75
CA GLU A 60 6.46 -12.09 -11.08
C GLU A 60 6.65 -12.04 -9.56
N LYS A 61 7.89 -11.91 -9.08
CA LYS A 61 8.21 -11.75 -7.66
C LYS A 61 7.54 -10.51 -7.07
N GLN A 62 7.63 -9.38 -7.76
CA GLN A 62 7.00 -8.14 -7.31
C GLN A 62 5.47 -8.24 -7.30
N THR A 63 4.89 -8.89 -8.31
CA THR A 63 3.44 -9.15 -8.39
C THR A 63 2.98 -10.06 -7.25
N LEU A 64 3.75 -11.10 -6.94
CA LEU A 64 3.46 -12.03 -5.85
C LEU A 64 3.54 -11.35 -4.49
N LEU A 65 4.57 -10.52 -4.28
CA LEU A 65 4.72 -9.74 -3.06
C LEU A 65 3.57 -8.74 -2.88
N ASN A 66 3.17 -8.04 -3.94
CA ASN A 66 2.01 -7.14 -3.90
C ASN A 66 0.71 -7.90 -3.55
N SER A 67 0.52 -9.08 -4.15
CA SER A 67 -0.63 -9.95 -3.85
C SER A 67 -0.62 -10.40 -2.39
N LEU A 68 0.55 -10.67 -1.82
CA LEU A 68 0.68 -11.02 -0.40
C LEU A 68 0.34 -9.84 0.51
N TYR A 69 0.79 -8.63 0.20
CA TYR A 69 0.39 -7.44 0.96
C TYR A 69 -1.11 -7.20 0.91
N ASP A 70 -1.76 -7.50 -0.21
CA ASP A 70 -3.21 -7.40 -0.34
C ASP A 70 -3.96 -8.51 0.40
N GLU A 71 -3.40 -9.73 0.47
CA GLU A 71 -3.96 -10.85 1.24
C GLU A 71 -3.85 -10.62 2.76
N LEU A 72 -2.69 -10.14 3.23
CA LEU A 72 -2.40 -10.02 4.66
C LEU A 72 -2.78 -8.67 5.25
N GLY A 73 -2.71 -7.61 4.44
CA GLY A 73 -2.90 -6.24 4.88
C GLY A 73 -4.37 -5.83 4.98
N PRO A 74 -4.64 -4.64 5.53
CA PRO A 74 -6.00 -4.12 5.64
C PRO A 74 -6.57 -3.60 4.30
N GLY A 75 -5.99 -3.99 3.17
CA GLY A 75 -6.23 -3.40 1.86
C GLY A 75 -5.67 -1.98 1.75
N ASP A 76 -6.17 -1.22 0.77
CA ASP A 76 -5.72 0.17 0.55
C ASP A 76 -6.41 1.19 1.45
N GLN A 77 -7.56 0.85 2.07
CA GLN A 77 -8.37 1.76 2.89
C GLN A 77 -8.70 3.11 2.20
N ILE A 78 -8.74 3.14 0.86
CA ILE A 78 -9.16 4.31 0.11
C ILE A 78 -10.69 4.37 0.15
N VAL A 79 -11.25 5.41 0.78
CA VAL A 79 -12.70 5.54 0.99
C VAL A 79 -13.26 6.65 0.10
N THR A 80 -14.29 6.31 -0.68
CA THR A 80 -14.97 7.22 -1.61
C THR A 80 -16.47 7.31 -1.37
N PHE A 81 -17.10 8.38 -1.85
CA PHE A 81 -18.56 8.55 -1.81
C PHE A 81 -19.10 9.29 -3.05
N PRO A 82 -20.26 8.91 -3.61
CA PRO A 82 -20.90 7.60 -3.43
C PRO A 82 -19.96 6.46 -3.86
N GLU A 83 -20.20 5.23 -3.38
CA GLU A 83 -19.39 4.07 -3.78
C GLU A 83 -19.48 3.81 -5.28
N GLU A 84 -20.68 3.93 -5.84
CA GLU A 84 -20.95 3.89 -7.27
C GLU A 84 -20.78 5.27 -7.88
N ASN A 85 -19.88 5.40 -8.85
CA ASN A 85 -19.48 6.68 -9.47
C ASN A 85 -18.95 7.71 -8.44
N PRO A 86 -17.77 7.43 -7.85
CA PRO A 86 -17.14 8.30 -6.85
C PRO A 86 -17.03 9.77 -7.27
N VAL A 87 -17.44 10.67 -6.39
CA VAL A 87 -17.25 12.13 -6.54
C VAL A 87 -16.41 12.70 -5.40
N TRP A 88 -16.48 12.09 -4.23
CA TRP A 88 -15.80 12.50 -3.01
C TRP A 88 -14.76 11.48 -2.59
N LEU A 89 -13.64 11.98 -2.09
CA LEU A 89 -12.55 11.22 -1.51
C LEU A 89 -12.39 11.62 -0.04
N LYS A 90 -12.36 10.61 0.84
CA LYS A 90 -12.11 10.82 2.26
C LYS A 90 -10.62 11.05 2.48
N VAL A 91 -10.27 12.08 3.22
CA VAL A 91 -8.89 12.48 3.45
C VAL A 91 -8.66 13.05 4.85
N THR A 92 -7.41 13.18 5.26
CA THR A 92 -7.00 13.99 6.42
C THR A 92 -6.03 15.09 5.98
N PRO A 93 -6.05 16.28 6.60
CA PRO A 93 -5.05 17.32 6.31
C PRO A 93 -3.63 16.82 6.53
N HIS A 94 -2.72 17.08 5.60
CA HIS A 94 -1.32 16.77 5.82
C HIS A 94 -0.71 17.73 6.86
N VAL A 95 -0.07 17.17 7.89
CA VAL A 95 0.73 17.93 8.85
C VAL A 95 2.21 17.54 8.70
N PRO A 96 3.11 18.48 8.34
CA PRO A 96 4.53 18.19 8.20
C PRO A 96 5.13 17.52 9.44
N GLY A 97 5.89 16.45 9.23
CA GLY A 97 6.52 15.68 10.31
C GLY A 97 5.58 14.76 11.09
N ARG A 98 4.30 14.64 10.70
CA ARG A 98 3.35 13.70 11.29
C ARG A 98 3.01 12.58 10.33
N LEU A 99 2.74 11.40 10.89
CA LEU A 99 2.10 10.30 10.18
C LEU A 99 0.60 10.61 9.99
N PRO A 100 -0.07 9.94 9.03
CA PRO A 100 -1.49 10.12 8.84
C PRO A 100 -2.30 9.90 10.11
N SER A 101 -3.22 10.81 10.36
CA SER A 101 -4.17 10.67 11.45
C SER A 101 -5.11 9.52 11.13
N THR A 102 -5.33 8.65 12.11
CA THR A 102 -6.36 7.60 12.04
C THR A 102 -7.62 8.01 12.82
N ARG A 103 -7.66 9.25 13.32
CA ARG A 103 -8.76 9.73 14.14
C ARG A 103 -9.86 10.31 13.27
N SER A 104 -11.10 9.97 13.59
CA SER A 104 -12.27 10.38 12.81
C SER A 104 -12.56 11.89 12.84
N ASP A 105 -12.07 12.60 13.86
CA ASP A 105 -12.24 14.06 14.01
C ASP A 105 -11.39 14.87 13.01
N ASP A 106 -10.34 14.27 12.45
CA ASP A 106 -9.48 14.90 11.45
C ASP A 106 -9.91 14.60 10.00
N GLU A 107 -10.94 13.76 9.82
CA GLU A 107 -11.38 13.29 8.51
C GLU A 107 -12.26 14.33 7.79
N LEU A 108 -11.96 14.54 6.51
CA LEU A 108 -12.63 15.47 5.62
C LEU A 108 -13.01 14.77 4.31
N TRP A 109 -13.93 15.38 3.57
CA TRP A 109 -14.25 14.99 2.20
C TRP A 109 -13.80 16.10 1.25
N ILE A 110 -12.97 15.74 0.28
CA ILE A 110 -12.64 16.61 -0.86
C ILE A 110 -13.27 16.05 -2.12
N ARG A 111 -13.54 16.90 -3.11
CA ARG A 111 -14.02 16.40 -4.39
C ARG A 111 -12.87 15.88 -5.24
N LEU A 112 -13.05 14.73 -5.87
CA LEU A 112 -12.05 14.09 -6.71
C LEU A 112 -11.61 14.98 -7.89
N ASP A 113 -12.52 15.78 -8.45
CA ASP A 113 -12.22 16.70 -9.56
C ASP A 113 -11.35 17.91 -9.16
N THR A 114 -11.15 18.12 -7.85
CA THR A 114 -10.23 19.16 -7.34
C THR A 114 -8.81 18.64 -7.14
N VAL A 115 -8.58 17.32 -7.31
CA VAL A 115 -7.26 16.72 -7.15
C VAL A 115 -6.39 17.05 -8.36
N GLU A 116 -5.29 17.73 -8.12
CA GLU A 116 -4.31 18.16 -9.12
C GLU A 116 -3.17 17.14 -9.26
N GLN A 117 -2.79 16.49 -8.16
CA GLN A 117 -1.68 15.53 -8.11
C GLN A 117 -1.95 14.40 -7.13
N VAL A 118 -1.46 13.20 -7.46
CA VAL A 118 -1.40 12.05 -6.56
C VAL A 118 0.07 11.70 -6.34
N ILE A 119 0.50 11.69 -5.08
CA ILE A 119 1.92 11.68 -4.71
C ILE A 119 2.18 10.52 -3.73
N PRO A 120 2.95 9.49 -4.12
CA PRO A 120 3.47 8.53 -3.15
C PRO A 120 4.56 9.21 -2.32
N LYS A 121 4.36 9.29 -1.00
CA LYS A 121 5.27 9.98 -0.08
C LYS A 121 5.86 9.02 0.95
N PRO A 122 7.19 9.02 1.16
CA PRO A 122 7.79 8.34 2.31
C PRO A 122 7.27 8.94 3.63
N ALA A 123 6.61 8.13 4.44
CA ALA A 123 6.17 8.48 5.79
C ALA A 123 7.20 8.03 6.84
N ILE A 124 7.78 6.85 6.65
CA ILE A 124 8.91 6.35 7.43
C ILE A 124 9.99 5.91 6.45
N ALA A 125 11.16 6.52 6.54
CA ALA A 125 12.30 6.24 5.67
C ALA A 125 13.52 5.93 6.56
N ILE A 126 13.97 4.68 6.54
CA ILE A 126 15.13 4.21 7.30
C ILE A 126 16.13 3.63 6.32
N GLY A 127 17.38 4.14 6.34
CA GLY A 127 18.43 3.75 5.40
C GLY A 127 18.24 4.35 4.01
N GLU A 128 18.90 3.77 3.01
CA GLU A 128 18.84 4.20 1.59
C GLU A 128 18.00 3.27 0.71
N ASP A 129 17.64 2.09 1.20
CA ASP A 129 16.85 1.11 0.46
C ASP A 129 15.36 1.48 0.47
N LEU A 130 14.88 2.02 -0.65
CA LEU A 130 13.48 2.38 -0.86
C LEU A 130 12.51 1.22 -0.62
N ARG A 131 12.95 -0.05 -0.70
CA ARG A 131 12.10 -1.21 -0.42
C ARG A 131 11.74 -1.34 1.07
N THR A 132 12.53 -0.75 1.95
CA THR A 132 12.32 -0.72 3.40
C THR A 132 11.43 0.44 3.84
N TYR A 133 11.24 1.46 2.99
CA TYR A 133 10.46 2.63 3.34
C TYR A 133 8.98 2.29 3.49
N LEU A 134 8.28 3.00 4.38
CA LEU A 134 6.83 2.97 4.46
C LEU A 134 6.28 4.25 3.83
N PHE A 135 5.48 4.09 2.80
CA PHE A 135 4.88 5.16 2.04
C PHE A 135 3.42 5.38 2.43
N VAL A 136 2.94 6.59 2.19
CA VAL A 136 1.52 6.95 2.22
C VAL A 136 1.15 7.56 0.87
N ILE A 137 -0.13 7.61 0.55
CA ILE A 137 -0.60 8.31 -0.65
C ILE A 137 -1.11 9.68 -0.23
N GLN A 138 -0.50 10.72 -0.78
CA GLN A 138 -0.96 12.09 -0.65
C GLN A 138 -1.64 12.55 -1.92
N VAL A 139 -2.57 13.49 -1.78
CA VAL A 139 -3.15 14.23 -2.90
C VAL A 139 -3.02 15.71 -2.67
N GLN A 140 -2.80 16.45 -3.75
CA GLN A 140 -2.88 17.91 -3.74
C GLN A 140 -4.21 18.34 -4.34
N ALA A 141 -4.97 19.16 -3.62
CA ALA A 141 -6.20 19.75 -4.11
C ALA A 141 -6.27 21.23 -3.74
N ASN A 142 -6.51 22.10 -4.73
CA ASN A 142 -6.51 23.56 -4.58
C ASN A 142 -5.26 24.07 -3.84
N GLY A 143 -4.08 23.58 -4.21
CA GLY A 143 -2.82 23.93 -3.56
C GLY A 143 -2.59 23.37 -2.15
N THR A 144 -3.53 22.62 -1.57
CA THR A 144 -3.42 22.02 -0.22
C THR A 144 -3.12 20.53 -0.29
N LEU A 145 -2.24 20.04 0.58
CA LEU A 145 -1.89 18.61 0.67
C LEU A 145 -2.77 17.87 1.68
N TYR A 146 -3.24 16.70 1.26
CA TYR A 146 -4.03 15.79 2.07
C TYR A 146 -3.48 14.37 1.97
N GLU A 147 -3.78 13.55 2.97
CA GLU A 147 -3.50 12.11 3.00
C GLU A 147 -4.80 11.34 2.79
N ILE A 148 -4.80 10.39 1.87
CA ILE A 148 -6.04 9.71 1.43
C ILE A 148 -6.29 8.36 2.13
N THR A 149 -5.32 7.86 2.89
CA THR A 149 -5.38 6.56 3.57
C THR A 149 -4.75 6.63 4.95
N ALA A 150 -5.41 6.00 5.93
CA ALA A 150 -4.83 5.72 7.25
C ALA A 150 -3.73 4.62 7.20
N THR A 151 -3.66 3.89 6.08
CA THR A 151 -2.68 2.80 5.86
C THR A 151 -1.36 3.31 5.29
N LYS A 152 -0.28 2.62 5.66
CA LYS A 152 1.06 2.77 5.09
C LYS A 152 1.34 1.58 4.18
N PHE A 153 2.07 1.80 3.10
CA PHE A 153 2.44 0.79 2.12
C PHE A 153 3.95 0.57 2.16
N LYS A 154 4.39 -0.69 2.27
CA LYS A 154 5.83 -1.00 2.30
C LYS A 154 6.45 -0.95 0.90
N GLY A 155 7.54 -0.21 0.78
CA GLY A 155 8.36 -0.11 -0.42
C GLY A 155 7.54 0.23 -1.66
N LYS A 156 7.77 -0.54 -2.73
CA LYS A 156 7.14 -0.28 -4.03
C LYS A 156 5.66 -0.66 -4.12
N SER A 157 5.07 -1.28 -3.08
CA SER A 157 3.65 -1.66 -3.10
C SER A 157 2.72 -0.45 -3.24
N VAL A 158 3.14 0.73 -2.77
CA VAL A 158 2.38 1.99 -2.93
C VAL A 158 2.09 2.31 -4.40
N TYR A 159 3.04 2.02 -5.30
CA TYR A 159 2.91 2.37 -6.72
C TYR A 159 1.83 1.54 -7.43
N ALA A 160 1.49 0.36 -6.90
CA ALA A 160 0.36 -0.42 -7.41
C ALA A 160 -1.00 0.23 -7.09
N LYS A 161 -1.06 1.12 -6.09
CA LYS A 161 -2.30 1.79 -5.65
C LYS A 161 -2.51 3.14 -6.34
N ILE A 162 -1.45 3.77 -6.83
CA ILE A 162 -1.53 5.07 -7.52
C ILE A 162 -2.45 5.03 -8.75
N PRO A 163 -2.39 4.04 -9.66
CA PRO A 163 -3.28 3.98 -10.82
C PRO A 163 -4.76 3.97 -10.45
N LYS A 164 -5.13 3.27 -9.37
CA LYS A 164 -6.50 3.23 -8.85
C LYS A 164 -7.00 4.63 -8.48
N VAL A 165 -6.19 5.40 -7.74
CA VAL A 165 -6.54 6.78 -7.34
C VAL A 165 -6.60 7.70 -8.56
N MET A 166 -5.63 7.59 -9.47
CA MET A 166 -5.60 8.38 -10.71
C MET A 166 -6.82 8.13 -11.59
N GLN A 167 -7.28 6.87 -11.67
CA GLN A 167 -8.48 6.51 -12.42
C GLN A 167 -9.72 7.17 -11.80
N MET A 168 -9.88 7.12 -10.47
CA MET A 168 -11.00 7.78 -9.78
C MET A 168 -11.04 9.30 -10.05
N VAL A 169 -9.88 9.96 -10.03
CA VAL A 169 -9.78 11.39 -10.36
C VAL A 169 -10.20 11.65 -11.81
N THR A 170 -9.72 10.80 -12.73
CA THR A 170 -10.02 10.90 -14.18
C THR A 170 -11.52 10.73 -14.44
N ASP A 171 -12.14 9.72 -13.84
CA ASP A 171 -13.57 9.42 -13.98
C ASP A 171 -14.46 10.54 -13.43
N ALA A 172 -14.07 11.13 -12.28
CA ALA A 172 -14.78 12.27 -11.69
C ALA A 172 -14.75 13.51 -12.60
N VAL A 173 -13.59 13.82 -13.20
CA VAL A 173 -13.45 14.93 -14.15
C VAL A 173 -14.30 14.70 -15.41
N HIS A 174 -14.33 13.47 -15.94
CA HIS A 174 -15.15 13.14 -17.12
C HIS A 174 -16.65 13.22 -16.83
N THR A 175 -17.09 12.71 -15.68
CA THR A 175 -18.50 12.75 -15.25
C THR A 175 -19.04 14.18 -15.18
N LEU A 176 -18.21 15.15 -14.80
CA LEU A 176 -18.59 16.56 -14.73
C LEU A 176 -18.64 17.26 -16.08
N ARG A 177 -17.86 16.79 -17.06
CA ARG A 177 -17.85 17.34 -18.43
C ARG A 177 -18.92 16.73 -19.34
N GLY A 178 -19.44 15.55 -18.98
CA GLY A 178 -20.53 14.86 -19.69
C GLY A 178 -21.93 15.20 -19.17
N ARG A 179 -22.05 16.08 -18.18
CA ARG A 179 -23.30 16.70 -17.71
C ARG A 179 -23.39 18.12 -18.24
#